data_AF-A0A831KJ60-F1
#
_entry.id   AF-A0A831KJ60-F1
#
_cell.length_a   1.000
_cell.length_b   1.000
_cell.length_c   1.000
_cell.angle_alpha   90.00
_cell.angle_beta   90.00
_cell.angle_gamma   90.00
#
_symmetry.space_group_name_H-M   'P 1'
#
loop_
_entity.id
_entity.type
_entity.pdbx_description
1 polymer ?
#
loop_
_entity_poly.entity_id
_entity_poly.type
_entity_poly.pdbx_seq_one_letter_code
_entity_poly.pdbx_strand_id
1 'polypeptide(L)'
;MANSSIKRKTIDSLYVGKSTIFKIFLLGGVVIISALFIWYTFDVIDKLKEDTRSQVEKYVKLWQLAANSNLSSSELQFIFDEVIVKANFPIIVLDENRMPIHSRNVKNVKADDYSKETMSRLKEVADEMVKLNGDFPLIYRN
;
A
#
# COMPACT_ATOMS: atom_id res chain seq x y z
N MET A 1 50.39 -70.26 -4.39
CA MET A 1 49.76 -70.50 -3.08
C MET A 1 49.18 -69.18 -2.59
N ALA A 2 47.88 -69.20 -2.27
CA ALA A 2 47.01 -68.28 -1.52
C ALA A 2 47.57 -66.90 -1.08
N ASN A 3 46.99 -65.77 -1.48
CA ASN A 3 45.70 -65.17 -1.03
C ASN A 3 45.92 -64.10 0.05
N SER A 4 45.73 -62.82 -0.30
CA SER A 4 44.98 -61.84 0.53
C SER A 4 44.93 -60.47 -0.16
N SER A 5 44.35 -60.40 -1.34
CA SER A 5 43.49 -59.26 -1.62
C SER A 5 42.19 -59.50 -0.86
N ILE A 6 41.63 -58.47 -0.21
CA ILE A 6 40.19 -58.22 0.03
C ILE A 6 39.98 -57.42 1.32
N LYS A 7 39.49 -56.20 1.11
CA LYS A 7 38.65 -55.37 2.00
C LYS A 7 39.25 -54.83 3.31
N ARG A 8 39.84 -53.64 3.20
CA ARG A 8 39.72 -52.59 4.24
C ARG A 8 39.38 -51.23 3.63
N LYS A 9 38.25 -51.15 2.91
CA LYS A 9 37.78 -49.85 2.39
C LYS A 9 36.27 -49.79 2.27
N THR A 10 35.55 -50.03 3.37
CA THR A 10 34.08 -49.87 3.40
C THR A 10 33.57 -49.73 4.84
N ILE A 11 34.00 -48.72 5.61
CA ILE A 11 33.25 -48.32 6.82
C ILE A 11 33.22 -46.78 7.03
N ASP A 12 33.70 -45.94 6.11
CA ASP A 12 33.68 -44.46 6.34
C ASP A 12 32.53 -43.71 5.66
N SER A 13 31.65 -44.38 4.90
CA SER A 13 30.58 -43.72 4.14
C SER A 13 29.24 -43.60 4.88
N LEU A 14 29.16 -43.97 6.16
CA LEU A 14 27.89 -44.00 6.92
C LEU A 14 27.73 -42.87 7.94
N TYR A 15 28.64 -41.89 7.99
CA TYR A 15 28.48 -40.69 8.84
C TYR A 15 27.93 -39.47 8.08
N VAL A 16 27.86 -39.52 6.74
CA VAL A 16 27.39 -38.44 5.87
C VAL A 16 25.85 -38.36 5.79
N GLY A 17 25.13 -39.34 6.33
CA GLY A 17 23.66 -39.42 6.24
C GLY A 17 22.90 -38.47 7.16
N LYS A 18 23.30 -38.29 8.43
CA LYS A 18 22.50 -37.50 9.39
C LYS A 18 22.70 -35.99 9.29
N SER A 19 23.94 -35.53 9.05
CA SER A 19 24.25 -34.08 9.04
C SER A 19 23.70 -33.36 7.82
N THR A 20 23.76 -33.99 6.63
CA THR A 20 23.26 -33.39 5.39
C THR A 20 21.74 -33.26 5.39
N ILE A 21 21.03 -34.29 5.87
CA ILE A 21 19.57 -34.25 6.01
C ILE A 21 19.15 -33.17 7.01
N PHE A 22 19.86 -33.05 8.14
CA PHE A 22 19.60 -31.99 9.11
C PHE A 22 19.82 -30.58 8.54
N LYS A 23 20.88 -30.38 7.74
CA LYS A 23 21.13 -29.10 7.06
C LYS A 23 20.04 -28.76 6.03
N ILE A 24 19.59 -29.74 5.26
CA ILE A 24 18.50 -29.56 4.28
C ILE A 24 17.18 -29.26 5.02
N PHE A 25 16.91 -29.95 6.13
CA PHE A 25 15.75 -29.68 6.97
C PHE A 25 15.77 -28.26 7.54
N LEU A 26 16.92 -27.81 8.05
CA LEU A 26 17.08 -26.45 8.57
C LEU A 26 16.88 -25.41 7.46
N LEU A 27 17.52 -25.61 6.31
CA LEU A 27 17.40 -24.70 5.16
C LEU A 27 15.96 -24.65 4.63
N GLY A 28 15.32 -25.82 4.49
CA GLY A 28 13.92 -25.93 4.09
C GLY A 28 12.99 -25.24 5.09
N GLY A 29 13.24 -25.40 6.39
CA GLY A 29 12.49 -24.72 7.44
C GLY A 29 12.59 -23.20 7.34
N VAL A 30 13.80 -22.66 7.12
CA VAL A 30 13.98 -21.21 6.89
C VAL A 30 13.23 -20.74 5.66
N VAL A 31 13.36 -21.45 4.53
CA VAL A 31 12.66 -21.09 3.28
C VAL A 31 11.14 -21.10 3.47
N ILE A 32 10.60 -22.10 4.16
CA ILE A 32 9.16 -22.22 4.43
C ILE A 32 8.69 -21.06 5.32
N ILE A 33 9.40 -20.79 6.42
CA ILE A 33 9.04 -19.69 7.33
C ILE A 33 9.12 -18.35 6.60
N SER A 34 10.16 -18.10 5.81
CA SER A 34 10.29 -16.89 5.01
C SER A 34 9.17 -16.76 3.98
N ALA A 35 8.81 -17.84 3.28
CA ALA A 35 7.72 -17.83 2.31
C ALA A 35 6.37 -17.54 2.97
N LEU A 36 6.09 -18.15 4.13
CA LEU A 36 4.88 -17.88 4.91
C LEU A 36 4.82 -16.43 5.39
N PHE A 37 5.95 -15.91 5.87
CA PHE A 37 6.04 -14.52 6.34
C PHE A 37 5.81 -13.52 5.20
N ILE A 38 6.41 -13.76 4.04
CA ILE A 38 6.23 -12.95 2.83
C ILE A 38 4.76 -12.99 2.40
N TRP A 39 4.16 -14.18 2.32
CA TRP A 39 2.76 -14.34 1.92
C TRP A 39 1.81 -13.60 2.87
N TYR A 40 2.01 -13.75 4.18
CA TYR A 40 1.21 -13.03 5.19
C TYR A 40 1.39 -11.51 5.08
N THR A 41 2.63 -11.05 4.85
CA THR A 41 2.91 -9.61 4.67
C THR A 41 2.16 -9.06 3.46
N PHE A 42 2.13 -9.78 2.34
CA PHE A 42 1.37 -9.37 1.16
C PHE A 42 -0.15 -9.36 1.42
N ASP A 43 -0.71 -10.38 2.08
CA ASP A 43 -2.14 -10.41 2.45
C ASP A 43 -2.54 -9.22 3.35
N VAL A 44 -1.70 -8.89 4.32
CA VAL A 44 -1.91 -7.71 5.19
C VAL A 44 -1.85 -6.42 4.39
N ILE A 45 -0.90 -6.29 3.45
CA ILE A 45 -0.80 -5.11 2.58
C ILE A 45 -2.03 -4.99 1.69
N ASP A 46 -2.52 -6.09 1.11
CA ASP A 46 -3.68 -6.09 0.23
C ASP A 46 -4.96 -5.69 0.99
N LYS A 47 -5.16 -6.24 2.19
CA LYS A 47 -6.25 -5.82 3.09
C LYS A 47 -6.17 -4.35 3.44
N LEU A 48 -4.97 -3.84 3.74
CA LEU A 48 -4.78 -2.43 4.06
C LEU A 48 -5.08 -1.52 2.85
N LYS A 49 -4.75 -1.96 1.64
CA LYS A 49 -5.09 -1.26 0.39
C LYS A 49 -6.60 -1.24 0.15
N GLU A 50 -7.27 -2.37 0.34
CA GLU A 50 -8.72 -2.48 0.21
C GLU A 50 -9.45 -1.62 1.26
N ASP A 51 -9.01 -1.66 2.51
CA ASP A 51 -9.53 -0.82 3.59
C ASP A 51 -9.31 0.67 3.31
N THR A 52 -8.17 1.04 2.71
CA THR A 52 -7.90 2.42 2.30
C THR A 52 -8.88 2.87 1.23
N ARG A 53 -9.15 2.04 0.21
CA ARG A 53 -10.12 2.36 -0.85
C ARG A 53 -11.53 2.52 -0.28
N SER A 54 -11.96 1.60 0.58
CA SER A 54 -13.27 1.67 1.26
C SER A 54 -13.43 2.95 2.08
N GLN A 55 -12.36 3.40 2.75
CA GLN A 55 -12.36 4.66 3.49
C GLN A 55 -12.48 5.87 2.57
N VAL A 56 -11.76 5.90 1.44
CA VAL A 56 -11.86 6.99 0.45
C VAL A 56 -13.26 7.05 -0.15
N GLU A 57 -13.86 5.92 -0.49
CA GLU A 57 -15.23 5.89 -1.03
C GLU A 57 -16.27 6.45 -0.04
N LYS A 58 -16.14 6.13 1.24
CA LYS A 58 -17.00 6.71 2.29
C LYS A 58 -16.78 8.21 2.44
N TYR A 59 -15.54 8.66 2.37
CA TYR A 59 -15.20 10.09 2.40
C TYR A 59 -15.87 10.84 1.25
N VAL A 60 -15.76 10.32 0.02
CA VAL A 60 -16.39 10.91 -1.17
C VAL A 60 -17.92 10.97 -1.02
N LYS A 61 -18.55 9.91 -0.51
CA LYS A 61 -19.99 9.90 -0.24
C LYS A 61 -20.40 10.96 0.78
N LEU A 62 -19.62 11.15 1.85
CA LEU A 62 -19.88 12.20 2.84
C LEU A 62 -19.73 13.58 2.22
N TRP A 63 -18.70 13.80 1.39
CA TRP A 63 -18.53 15.05 0.64
C TRP A 63 -19.70 15.34 -0.29
N GLN A 64 -20.20 14.34 -1.00
CA GLN A 64 -21.39 14.48 -1.84
C GLN A 64 -22.63 14.80 -0.99
N LEU A 65 -22.86 14.12 0.12
CA LEU A 65 -24.01 14.39 1.00
C LEU A 65 -23.95 15.81 1.57
N ALA A 66 -22.76 16.24 1.99
CA ALA A 66 -22.56 17.53 2.59
C ALA A 66 -22.69 18.65 1.53
N ALA A 67 -22.11 18.47 0.33
CA ALA A 67 -22.26 19.41 -0.78
C ALA A 67 -23.72 19.56 -1.22
N ASN A 68 -24.52 18.49 -1.17
CA ASN A 68 -25.95 18.53 -1.48
C ASN A 68 -26.83 18.98 -0.29
N SER A 69 -26.25 19.28 0.87
CA SER A 69 -26.98 19.77 2.05
C SER A 69 -26.88 21.30 2.14
N ASN A 70 -27.90 21.95 2.70
CA ASN A 70 -27.95 23.42 2.88
C ASN A 70 -26.94 23.95 3.93
N LEU A 71 -25.89 23.20 4.25
CA LEU A 71 -24.82 23.64 5.14
C LEU A 71 -23.97 24.70 4.44
N SER A 72 -23.50 25.70 5.19
CA SER A 72 -22.51 26.62 4.63
C SER A 72 -21.22 25.85 4.33
N SER A 73 -20.52 26.25 3.27
CA SER A 73 -19.22 25.68 2.89
C SER A 73 -18.21 25.71 4.04
N SER A 74 -18.29 26.70 4.94
CA SER A 74 -17.45 26.82 6.15
C SER A 74 -17.79 25.82 7.26
N GLU A 75 -19.07 25.55 7.53
CA GLU A 75 -19.48 24.57 8.56
C GLU A 75 -19.16 23.14 8.13
N LEU A 76 -19.27 22.90 6.83
CA LEU A 76 -18.92 21.64 6.18
C LEU A 76 -17.40 21.40 6.23
N GLN A 77 -16.59 22.40 5.88
CA GLN A 77 -15.13 22.36 6.02
C GLN A 77 -14.71 22.07 7.47
N PHE A 78 -15.35 22.72 8.44
CA PHE A 78 -15.10 22.52 9.87
C PHE A 78 -15.42 21.08 10.33
N ILE A 79 -16.58 20.50 9.97
CA ILE A 79 -16.90 19.12 10.33
C ILE A 79 -15.88 18.14 9.73
N PHE A 80 -15.41 18.38 8.51
CA PHE A 80 -14.40 17.52 7.89
C PHE A 80 -13.01 17.66 8.53
N ASP A 81 -12.57 18.88 8.82
CA ASP A 81 -11.27 19.12 9.43
C ASP A 81 -11.23 18.71 10.91
N GLU A 82 -12.31 18.87 11.66
CA GLU A 82 -12.37 18.67 13.11
C GLU A 82 -12.88 17.27 13.53
N VAL A 83 -13.84 16.68 12.81
CA VAL A 83 -14.56 15.47 13.29
C VAL A 83 -14.15 14.19 12.56
N ILE A 84 -13.75 14.25 11.28
CA ILE A 84 -13.70 13.04 10.43
C ILE A 84 -12.28 12.66 9.94
N VAL A 85 -11.30 13.56 9.87
CA VAL A 85 -10.07 13.28 9.08
C VAL A 85 -8.81 13.04 9.92
N LYS A 86 -8.53 11.76 10.20
CA LYS A 86 -7.16 11.22 10.43
C LYS A 86 -6.59 10.53 9.19
N ALA A 87 -6.99 10.96 7.99
CA ALA A 87 -6.47 10.37 6.75
C ALA A 87 -4.97 10.66 6.64
N ASN A 88 -4.13 9.61 6.64
CA ASN A 88 -2.68 9.72 6.41
C ASN A 88 -2.29 9.57 4.93
N PHE A 89 -3.26 9.67 4.02
CA PHE A 89 -3.07 9.54 2.57
C PHE A 89 -3.18 10.90 1.85
N PRO A 90 -2.50 11.07 0.70
CA PRO A 90 -2.58 12.29 -0.10
C PRO A 90 -3.98 12.47 -0.71
N ILE A 91 -4.52 13.67 -0.63
CA ILE A 91 -5.81 14.06 -1.22
C ILE A 91 -5.57 15.28 -2.11
N ILE A 92 -6.06 15.23 -3.35
CA ILE A 92 -6.07 16.37 -4.27
C ILE A 92 -7.50 16.54 -4.78
N VAL A 93 -8.07 17.71 -4.56
CA VAL A 93 -9.39 18.10 -5.06
C VAL A 93 -9.18 18.92 -6.32
N LEU A 94 -9.88 18.54 -7.38
CA LEU A 94 -9.83 19.18 -8.69
C LEU A 94 -11.15 19.90 -8.98
N ASP A 95 -11.09 20.98 -9.74
CA ASP A 95 -12.27 21.62 -10.33
C ASP A 95 -12.75 20.90 -11.61
N GLU A 96 -13.80 21.44 -12.24
CA GLU A 96 -14.37 20.95 -13.50
C GLU A 96 -13.35 20.93 -14.66
N ASN A 97 -12.34 21.80 -14.62
CA ASN A 97 -11.27 21.90 -15.62
C ASN A 97 -10.06 21.01 -15.29
N ARG A 98 -10.16 20.14 -14.27
CA ARG A 98 -9.07 19.32 -13.74
C ARG A 98 -7.88 20.13 -13.23
N MET A 99 -8.15 21.32 -12.72
CA MET A 99 -7.15 22.15 -12.05
C MET A 99 -7.21 21.90 -10.54
N PRO A 100 -6.06 21.68 -9.87
CA PRO A 100 -6.04 21.52 -8.42
C PRO A 100 -6.56 22.77 -7.70
N ILE A 101 -7.58 22.61 -6.86
CA ILE A 101 -8.13 23.68 -6.02
C ILE A 101 -7.73 23.54 -4.56
N HIS A 102 -7.52 22.31 -4.10
CA HIS A 102 -7.14 22.01 -2.73
C HIS A 102 -6.29 20.75 -2.68
N SER A 103 -5.29 20.72 -1.80
CA SER A 103 -4.46 19.53 -1.58
C SER A 103 -4.17 19.33 -0.10
N ARG A 104 -4.07 18.07 0.33
CA ARG A 104 -3.74 17.70 1.70
C ARG A 104 -2.82 16.50 1.70
N ASN A 105 -1.84 16.48 2.61
CA ASN A 105 -0.90 15.37 2.78
C ASN A 105 -0.12 14.97 1.50
N VAL A 106 0.05 15.89 0.55
CA VAL A 106 0.91 15.67 -0.62
C VAL A 106 2.35 15.99 -0.24
N LYS A 107 3.27 15.05 -0.49
CA LYS A 107 4.69 15.23 -0.15
C LYS A 107 5.26 16.46 -0.88
N ASN A 108 6.02 17.28 -0.14
CA ASN A 108 6.70 18.48 -0.64
C ASN A 108 5.77 19.58 -1.18
N VAL A 109 4.50 19.57 -0.79
CA VAL A 109 3.55 20.65 -1.08
C VAL A 109 3.07 21.22 0.25
N LYS A 110 3.22 22.54 0.44
CA LYS A 110 2.61 23.24 1.57
C LYS A 110 1.14 23.51 1.24
N ALA A 111 0.26 23.36 2.23
CA ALA A 111 -1.19 23.48 2.05
C ALA A 111 -1.62 24.82 1.41
N ASP A 112 -0.87 25.89 1.66
CA ASP A 112 -1.18 27.25 1.19
C ASP A 112 -0.25 27.74 0.06
N ASP A 113 0.54 26.87 -0.56
CA ASP A 113 1.40 27.23 -1.69
C ASP A 113 0.67 27.04 -3.02
N TYR A 114 0.19 28.16 -3.56
CA TYR A 114 -0.49 28.23 -4.87
C TYR A 114 0.43 28.76 -5.98
N SER A 115 1.75 28.64 -5.82
CA SER A 115 2.68 29.01 -6.88
C SER A 115 2.43 28.20 -8.17
N LYS A 116 2.75 28.78 -9.33
CA LYS A 116 2.57 28.12 -10.64
C LYS A 116 3.30 26.78 -10.73
N GLU A 117 4.46 26.67 -10.08
CA GLU A 117 5.26 25.45 -10.02
C GLU A 117 4.52 24.37 -9.19
N THR A 118 4.02 24.73 -8.01
CA THR A 118 3.26 23.82 -7.15
C THR A 118 1.96 23.37 -7.80
N MET A 119 1.24 24.26 -8.48
CA MET A 119 0.02 23.91 -9.23
C MET A 119 0.30 22.95 -10.39
N SER A 120 1.41 23.16 -11.12
CA SER A 120 1.81 22.27 -12.21
C SER A 120 2.18 20.89 -11.68
N ARG A 121 2.91 20.83 -10.57
CA ARG A 121 3.27 19.58 -9.89
C ARG A 121 2.07 18.84 -9.33
N LEU A 122 1.14 19.55 -8.68
CA LEU A 122 -0.09 18.95 -8.15
C LEU A 122 -0.94 18.37 -9.28
N LYS A 123 -1.00 19.03 -10.43
CA LYS A 123 -1.68 18.50 -11.61
C LYS A 123 -1.04 17.22 -12.11
N GLU A 124 0.29 17.18 -12.23
CA GLU A 124 1.02 15.97 -12.64
C GLU A 124 0.78 14.80 -11.67
N VAL A 125 0.87 15.06 -10.36
CA VAL A 125 0.60 14.06 -9.33
C VAL A 125 -0.86 13.59 -9.38
N ALA A 126 -1.82 14.50 -9.58
CA ALA A 126 -3.22 14.14 -9.72
C ALA A 126 -3.46 13.25 -10.95
N ASP A 127 -2.87 13.57 -12.10
CA ASP A 127 -2.97 12.76 -13.31
C ASP A 127 -2.38 11.36 -13.12
N GLU A 128 -1.27 11.23 -12.36
CA GLU A 128 -0.69 9.94 -11.98
C GLU A 128 -1.63 9.16 -11.04
N MET A 129 -2.19 9.82 -10.02
CA MET A 129 -3.13 9.20 -9.08
C MET A 129 -4.37 8.65 -9.80
N VAL A 130 -4.91 9.40 -10.76
CA VAL A 130 -6.06 9.00 -11.58
C VAL A 130 -5.72 7.80 -12.47
N LYS A 131 -4.53 7.78 -13.09
CA LYS A 131 -4.09 6.62 -13.90
C LYS A 131 -3.97 5.34 -13.08
N LEU A 132 -3.49 5.44 -11.85
CA LEU A 132 -3.22 4.28 -11.00
C LEU A 132 -4.47 3.74 -10.32
N ASN A 133 -5.38 4.61 -9.88
CA ASN A 133 -6.49 4.23 -8.99
C ASN A 133 -7.88 4.68 -9.48
N GLY A 134 -7.96 5.43 -10.58
CA GLY A 134 -9.17 6.11 -11.02
C GLY A 134 -9.43 7.41 -10.26
N ASP A 135 -10.44 8.15 -10.70
CA ASP A 135 -10.97 9.32 -10.02
C ASP A 135 -12.26 9.00 -9.26
N PHE A 136 -12.56 9.80 -8.26
CA PHE A 136 -13.82 9.74 -7.52
C PHE A 136 -14.65 10.97 -7.87
N PRO A 137 -15.65 10.85 -8.77
CA PRO A 137 -16.41 12.00 -9.21
C PRO A 137 -17.30 12.55 -8.09
N LEU A 138 -17.26 13.85 -7.88
CA LEU A 138 -18.20 14.57 -7.03
C LEU A 138 -19.39 14.99 -7.92
N ILE A 139 -20.54 14.34 -7.76
CA ILE A 139 -21.75 14.68 -8.49
C ILE A 139 -22.60 15.58 -7.60
N TYR A 140 -22.74 16.85 -8.01
CA TYR A 140 -23.68 17.78 -7.42
C TYR A 140 -25.04 17.58 -8.10
N ARG A 141 -26.08 17.27 -7.34
CA ARG A 141 -27.44 17.14 -7.87
C ARG A 141 -28.24 18.33 -7.38
N ASN A 142 -28.38 19.30 -8.28
CA ASN A 142 -29.21 20.50 -8.06
C ASN A 142 -30.69 20.12 -7.90
#